data_AF-A0A2V8T1A7-F1
#
_entry.id   AF-A0A2V8T1A7-F1
#
_cell.length_a   1.000
_cell.length_b   1.000
_cell.length_c   1.000
_cell.angle_alpha   90.00
_cell.angle_beta   90.00
_cell.angle_gamma   90.00
#
_symmetry.space_group_name_H-M   'P 1'
#
loop_
_entity.id
_entity.type
_entity.pdbx_description
1 polymer ?
#
loop_
_entity_poly.entity_id
_entity_poly.type
_entity_poly.pdbx_seq_one_letter_code
_entity_poly.pdbx_strand_id
1 'polypeptide(L)'
;MSTATRSGISTLARAITDPLEVDGRWPLDRAYEYCERLARSHYENFPVGSSLIPKRLRKHFYSIYAFARIADDFADEGHSEGYSERERLDLLDEWRRMLADSLAGRAGHPVFVALAQTIAEFDLPPALFKDLLSAFAQDVTVRRYKSFDELLDYCRRSANPIGRLI
;
A
#
# COMPACT_ATOMS: atom_id res chain seq x y z
N MET A 1 -4.21 -30.16 -31.79
CA MET A 1 -5.35 -29.47 -31.15
C MET A 1 -5.00 -29.20 -29.70
N SER A 2 -5.13 -27.93 -29.31
CA SER A 2 -5.15 -27.37 -27.94
C SER A 2 -3.85 -27.40 -27.12
N THR A 3 -3.07 -26.34 -27.30
CA THR A 3 -2.14 -25.78 -26.30
C THR A 3 -2.93 -25.21 -25.12
N ALA A 4 -2.65 -25.75 -23.93
CA ALA A 4 -3.16 -25.21 -22.67
C ALA A 4 -2.39 -23.94 -22.28
N THR A 5 -3.02 -22.78 -22.48
CA THR A 5 -2.59 -21.49 -21.92
C THR A 5 -2.80 -21.56 -20.41
N ARG A 6 -1.74 -21.87 -19.64
CA ARG A 6 -1.77 -21.70 -18.19
C ARG A 6 -1.80 -20.20 -17.89
N SER A 7 -2.91 -19.80 -17.31
CA SER A 7 -3.26 -18.48 -16.78
C SER A 7 -2.10 -17.81 -16.02
N GLY A 8 -1.65 -16.67 -16.53
CA GLY A 8 -0.73 -15.77 -15.84
C GLY A 8 -1.50 -14.95 -14.81
N ILE A 9 -1.31 -15.27 -13.53
CA ILE A 9 -1.78 -14.42 -12.43
C ILE A 9 -0.90 -13.16 -12.44
N SER A 10 -1.50 -11.97 -12.59
CA SER A 10 -0.78 -10.69 -12.63
C SER A 10 -0.06 -10.39 -11.32
N THR A 11 0.95 -9.52 -11.36
CA THR A 11 1.72 -9.08 -10.18
C THR A 11 0.81 -8.41 -9.14
N LEU A 12 -0.19 -7.65 -9.57
CA LEU A 12 -1.18 -6.98 -8.72
C LEU A 12 -2.14 -7.96 -8.05
N ALA A 13 -2.61 -8.95 -8.80
CA ALA A 13 -3.40 -10.04 -8.22
C ALA A 13 -2.60 -10.80 -7.16
N ARG A 14 -1.29 -11.00 -7.40
CA ARG A 14 -0.37 -11.66 -6.46
C ARG A 14 -0.11 -10.84 -5.19
N ALA A 15 -0.08 -9.50 -5.28
CA ALA A 15 0.06 -8.60 -4.14
C ALA A 15 -1.12 -8.68 -3.15
N ILE A 16 -2.31 -9.05 -3.61
CA ILE A 16 -3.49 -9.30 -2.75
C ILE A 16 -3.58 -10.76 -2.31
N THR A 17 -3.08 -11.69 -3.13
CA THR A 17 -3.35 -13.13 -2.98
C THR A 17 -2.22 -13.97 -2.41
N ASP A 18 -1.03 -13.45 -2.09
CA ASP A 18 -0.02 -14.27 -1.42
C ASP A 18 -0.44 -14.57 0.04
N PRO A 19 -0.93 -15.79 0.37
CA PRO A 19 -1.70 -16.04 1.58
C PRO A 19 -0.82 -16.35 2.79
N LEU A 20 -1.29 -15.88 3.96
CA LEU A 20 -1.03 -16.34 5.34
C LEU A 20 0.12 -17.35 5.53
N GLU A 21 1.28 -16.86 5.97
CA GLU A 21 2.43 -17.68 6.37
C GLU A 21 2.20 -18.26 7.78
N VAL A 22 1.82 -19.54 7.85
CA VAL A 22 1.62 -20.39 9.06
C VAL A 22 0.27 -20.19 9.79
N ASP A 23 -0.47 -21.28 9.99
CA ASP A 23 -1.71 -21.39 10.79
C ASP A 23 -2.79 -20.29 10.57
N GLY A 24 -2.77 -19.66 9.40
CA GLY A 24 -3.70 -18.58 9.06
C GLY A 24 -3.36 -17.22 9.68
N ARG A 25 -2.13 -16.97 10.15
CA ARG A 25 -1.68 -15.67 10.71
C ARG A 25 -0.22 -15.39 10.41
N TRP A 26 0.11 -14.15 10.04
CA TRP A 26 1.51 -13.73 9.87
C TRP A 26 2.18 -13.40 11.21
N PRO A 27 3.37 -13.97 11.51
CA PRO A 27 4.22 -13.48 12.58
C PRO A 27 4.65 -12.03 12.31
N LEU A 28 4.67 -11.19 13.35
CA LEU A 28 4.97 -9.76 13.22
C LEU A 28 6.34 -9.48 12.59
N ASP A 29 7.37 -10.24 12.98
CA ASP A 29 8.71 -10.06 12.42
C ASP A 29 8.76 -10.39 10.92
N ARG A 30 8.05 -11.45 10.49
CA ARG A 30 7.91 -11.81 9.07
C ARG A 30 7.12 -10.77 8.30
N ALA A 31 6.09 -10.18 8.91
CA ALA A 31 5.35 -9.07 8.33
C ALA A 31 6.23 -7.84 8.10
N TYR A 32 7.13 -7.50 9.03
CA TYR A 32 8.10 -6.43 8.84
C TYR A 32 9.16 -6.77 7.77
N GLU A 33 9.66 -8.01 7.74
CA GLU A 33 10.59 -8.49 6.70
C GLU A 33 9.98 -8.43 5.31
N TYR A 34 8.70 -8.78 5.17
CA TYR A 34 7.94 -8.63 3.93
C TYR A 34 7.92 -7.16 3.48
N CYS A 35 7.56 -6.24 4.38
CA CYS A 35 7.52 -4.82 4.08
C CYS A 35 8.91 -4.28 3.68
N GLU A 36 9.96 -4.72 4.36
CA GLU A 36 11.34 -4.34 4.02
C GLU A 36 11.75 -4.84 2.63
N ARG A 37 11.45 -6.09 2.29
CA ARG A 37 11.75 -6.67 0.98
C ARG A 37 11.05 -5.90 -0.13
N LEU A 38 9.76 -5.60 0.04
CA LEU A 38 8.98 -4.81 -0.91
C LEU A 38 9.55 -3.40 -1.03
N ALA A 39 9.87 -2.76 0.10
CA ALA A 39 10.45 -1.42 0.09
C ALA A 39 11.77 -1.39 -0.70
N ARG A 40 12.63 -2.39 -0.51
CA ARG A 40 13.92 -2.49 -1.19
C ARG A 40 13.83 -2.84 -2.68
N SER A 41 12.77 -3.51 -3.14
CA SER A 41 12.63 -3.84 -4.56
C SER A 41 12.16 -2.66 -5.41
N HIS A 42 11.44 -1.69 -4.82
CA HIS A 42 10.91 -0.52 -5.54
C HIS A 42 11.71 0.77 -5.34
N TYR A 43 12.56 0.87 -4.31
CA TYR A 43 13.38 2.06 -4.08
C TYR A 43 14.77 1.93 -4.75
N GLU A 44 14.94 2.50 -5.94
CA GLU A 44 16.27 2.63 -6.57
C GLU A 44 17.22 3.57 -5.79
N ASN A 45 16.69 4.46 -4.92
CA ASN A 45 17.47 5.43 -4.11
C ASN A 45 17.56 5.06 -2.61
N PHE A 46 17.24 3.82 -2.23
CA PHE A 46 17.16 3.37 -0.83
C PHE A 46 18.39 3.65 0.06
N PRO A 47 19.65 3.53 -0.42
CA PRO A 47 20.82 3.70 0.44
C PRO A 47 20.90 5.09 1.07
N VAL A 48 20.38 6.12 0.38
CA VAL A 48 20.50 7.52 0.82
C VAL A 48 19.42 7.85 1.86
N GLY A 49 18.14 7.59 1.57
CA GLY A 49 17.02 7.89 2.47
C GLY A 49 17.02 7.06 3.75
N SER A 50 17.31 5.75 3.64
CA SER A 50 17.33 4.86 4.82
C SER A 50 18.53 5.09 5.75
N SER A 51 19.63 5.69 5.25
CA SER A 51 20.79 6.04 6.08
C SER A 51 20.46 7.12 7.12
N LEU A 52 19.55 8.04 6.80
CA LEU A 52 19.09 9.12 7.68
C LEU A 52 18.08 8.63 8.73
N ILE A 53 17.40 7.51 8.48
CA ILE A 53 16.42 6.93 9.41
C ILE A 53 17.13 6.06 10.45
N PRO A 54 16.95 6.30 11.76
CA PRO A 54 17.50 5.44 12.81
C PRO A 54 17.09 3.98 12.62
N LYS A 55 18.04 3.03 12.79
CA LYS A 55 17.81 1.58 12.54
C LYS A 55 16.52 1.05 13.17
N ARG A 56 16.21 1.47 14.40
CA ARG A 56 15.00 1.05 15.13
C ARG A 56 13.68 1.46 14.46
N LEU A 57 13.67 2.55 13.69
CA LEU A 57 12.47 3.09 13.04
C LEU A 57 12.25 2.55 11.63
N ARG A 58 13.28 1.96 11.02
CA ARG A 58 13.23 1.54 9.60
C ARG A 58 12.11 0.55 9.31
N LYS A 59 11.88 -0.44 10.18
CA LYS A 59 10.79 -1.42 10.01
C LYS A 59 9.40 -0.76 9.94
N HIS A 60 9.18 0.26 10.76
CA HIS A 60 7.94 1.03 10.79
C HIS A 60 7.77 1.85 9.52
N PHE A 61 8.84 2.53 9.11
CA PHE A 61 8.88 3.26 7.85
C PHE A 61 8.57 2.34 6.65
N TYR A 62 9.17 1.16 6.59
CA TYR A 62 8.89 0.19 5.51
C TYR A 62 7.44 -0.28 5.51
N SER A 63 6.81 -0.44 6.68
CA SER A 63 5.39 -0.81 6.74
C SER A 63 4.47 0.26 6.16
N ILE A 64 4.77 1.54 6.43
CA ILE A 64 4.03 2.69 5.86
C ILE A 64 4.28 2.79 4.35
N TYR A 65 5.54 2.64 3.93
CA TYR A 65 5.88 2.66 2.52
C TYR A 65 5.22 1.51 1.74
N ALA A 66 5.28 0.28 2.26
CA ALA A 66 4.67 -0.88 1.60
C ALA A 66 3.16 -0.72 1.44
N PHE A 67 2.48 -0.15 2.45
CA PHE A 67 1.05 0.18 2.34
C PHE A 67 0.77 1.16 1.20
N ALA A 68 1.52 2.26 1.15
CA ALA A 68 1.32 3.30 0.15
C ALA A 68 1.67 2.79 -1.26
N ARG A 69 2.78 2.04 -1.39
CA ARG A 69 3.26 1.52 -2.67
C ARG A 69 2.29 0.53 -3.31
N ILE A 70 1.74 -0.42 -2.56
CA ILE A 70 0.76 -1.36 -3.11
C ILE A 70 -0.50 -0.63 -3.59
N ALA A 71 -0.96 0.38 -2.83
CA ALA A 71 -2.12 1.18 -3.23
C ALA A 71 -1.85 2.02 -4.49
N ASP A 72 -0.65 2.59 -4.60
CA ASP A 72 -0.14 3.30 -5.78
C ASP A 72 -0.08 2.36 -7.01
N ASP A 73 0.40 1.13 -6.84
CA ASP A 73 0.44 0.12 -7.89
C ASP A 73 -0.96 -0.24 -8.41
N PHE A 74 -1.97 -0.31 -7.54
CA PHE A 74 -3.36 -0.47 -7.97
C PHE A 74 -3.85 0.71 -8.82
N ALA A 75 -3.42 1.93 -8.50
CA ALA A 75 -3.78 3.11 -9.27
C ALA A 75 -3.01 3.16 -10.61
N ASP A 76 -1.70 3.02 -10.62
CA ASP A 76 -0.85 3.28 -11.78
C ASP A 76 -0.55 2.02 -12.60
N GLU A 77 0.06 0.99 -11.99
CA GLU A 77 0.48 -0.23 -12.68
C GLU A 77 -0.71 -1.04 -13.19
N GLY A 78 -1.84 -1.01 -12.48
CA GLY A 78 -3.10 -1.62 -12.93
C GLY A 78 -3.50 -1.15 -14.31
N HIS A 79 -3.23 0.11 -14.65
CA HIS A 79 -3.47 0.62 -16.00
C HIS A 79 -2.56 -0.05 -17.04
N SER A 80 -1.27 -0.24 -16.71
CA SER A 80 -0.29 -0.87 -17.60
C SER A 80 -0.53 -2.37 -17.81
N GLU A 81 -1.09 -3.05 -16.82
CA GLU A 81 -1.46 -4.47 -16.88
C GLU A 81 -2.84 -4.70 -17.56
N GLY A 82 -3.51 -3.64 -18.03
CA GLY A 82 -4.76 -3.71 -18.78
C GLY A 82 -6.04 -3.77 -17.93
N TYR A 83 -5.94 -3.49 -16.62
CA TYR A 83 -7.12 -3.40 -15.75
C TYR A 83 -7.96 -2.17 -16.09
N SER A 84 -9.27 -2.36 -16.12
CA SER A 84 -10.23 -1.26 -16.22
C SER A 84 -10.16 -0.35 -14.99
N GLU A 85 -10.65 0.88 -15.13
CA GLU A 85 -10.80 1.80 -13.98
C GLU A 85 -11.64 1.17 -12.87
N ARG A 86 -12.67 0.40 -13.23
CA ARG A 86 -13.53 -0.29 -12.25
C ARG A 86 -12.75 -1.32 -11.45
N GLU A 87 -11.97 -2.18 -12.11
CA GLU A 87 -11.19 -3.21 -11.41
C GLU A 87 -10.15 -2.58 -10.49
N ARG A 88 -9.47 -1.51 -10.93
CA ARG A 88 -8.50 -0.77 -10.09
C ARG A 88 -9.16 -0.16 -8.85
N LEU A 89 -10.36 0.40 -8.99
CA LEU A 89 -11.14 0.89 -7.86
C LEU A 89 -11.57 -0.24 -6.92
N ASP A 90 -11.97 -1.40 -7.44
CA ASP A 90 -12.33 -2.56 -6.63
C ASP A 90 -11.12 -3.08 -5.82
N LEU A 91 -9.90 -3.04 -6.39
CA LEU A 91 -8.65 -3.37 -5.66
C LEU A 91 -8.38 -2.39 -4.51
N LEU A 92 -8.56 -1.08 -4.76
CA LEU A 92 -8.40 -0.03 -3.74
C LEU A 92 -9.46 -0.12 -2.62
N ASP A 93 -10.69 -0.50 -2.97
CA ASP A 93 -11.77 -0.72 -2.01
C ASP A 93 -11.48 -1.94 -1.12
N GLU A 94 -10.96 -3.01 -1.69
CA GLU A 94 -10.51 -4.18 -0.94
C GLU A 94 -9.34 -3.83 0.00
N TRP A 95 -8.37 -3.04 -0.47
CA TRP A 95 -7.26 -2.56 0.36
C TRP A 95 -7.76 -1.67 1.52
N ARG A 96 -8.78 -0.85 1.28
CA ARG A 96 -9.46 -0.06 2.32
C ARG A 96 -10.18 -0.95 3.34
N ARG A 97 -10.82 -2.02 2.90
CA ARG A 97 -11.45 -3.02 3.78
C ARG A 97 -10.40 -3.70 4.67
N MET A 98 -9.27 -4.09 4.10
CA MET A 98 -8.17 -4.69 4.87
C MET A 98 -7.56 -3.73 5.89
N LEU A 99 -7.45 -2.42 5.58
CA LEU A 99 -7.07 -1.41 6.57
C LEU A 99 -8.04 -1.39 7.75
N ALA A 100 -9.35 -1.37 7.48
CA ALA A 100 -10.36 -1.39 8.54
C ALA A 100 -10.31 -2.66 9.38
N ASP A 101 -10.12 -3.83 8.76
CA ASP A 101 -9.95 -5.09 9.48
C ASP A 101 -8.68 -5.09 10.34
N SER A 102 -7.58 -4.49 9.85
CA SER A 102 -6.33 -4.39 10.60
C SER A 102 -6.48 -3.58 11.89
N LEU A 103 -7.20 -2.45 11.83
CA LEU A 103 -7.51 -1.60 12.98
C LEU A 103 -8.45 -2.27 13.98
N ALA A 104 -9.21 -3.26 13.53
CA ALA A 104 -10.07 -4.08 14.38
C ALA A 104 -9.41 -5.39 14.85
N GLY A 105 -8.08 -5.52 14.68
CA GLY A 105 -7.31 -6.68 15.14
C GLY A 105 -7.45 -7.94 14.27
N ARG A 106 -7.93 -7.79 13.03
CA ARG A 106 -8.17 -8.88 12.06
C ARG A 106 -7.30 -8.77 10.81
N ALA A 107 -6.07 -8.26 10.95
CA ALA A 107 -5.14 -8.15 9.83
C ALA A 107 -4.81 -9.53 9.23
N GLY A 108 -5.18 -9.75 7.96
CA GLY A 108 -4.92 -10.99 7.22
C GLY A 108 -3.73 -10.92 6.26
N HIS A 109 -3.21 -9.73 5.98
CA HIS A 109 -2.11 -9.51 5.04
C HIS A 109 -0.87 -9.01 5.81
N PRO A 110 0.37 -9.40 5.43
CA PRO A 110 1.57 -9.04 6.19
C PRO A 110 1.76 -7.53 6.32
N VAL A 111 1.48 -6.76 5.25
CA VAL A 111 1.55 -5.29 5.31
C VAL A 111 0.63 -4.74 6.40
N PHE A 112 -0.59 -5.25 6.51
CA PHE A 112 -1.55 -4.79 7.51
C PHE A 112 -1.21 -5.27 8.93
N VAL A 113 -0.55 -6.42 9.08
CA VAL A 113 -0.04 -6.87 10.39
C VAL A 113 1.06 -5.93 10.89
N ALA A 114 2.06 -5.65 10.06
CA ALA A 114 3.14 -4.72 10.38
C ALA A 114 2.63 -3.28 10.59
N LEU A 115 1.70 -2.84 9.74
CA LEU A 115 1.13 -1.50 9.80
C LEU A 115 0.29 -1.30 11.05
N ALA A 116 -0.58 -2.25 11.41
CA ALA A 116 -1.39 -2.14 12.62
C ALA A 116 -0.53 -2.01 13.89
N GLN A 117 0.57 -2.77 13.97
CA GLN A 117 1.53 -2.63 15.06
C GLN A 117 2.19 -1.23 15.05
N THR A 118 2.63 -0.75 13.88
CA THR A 118 3.22 0.58 13.74
C THR A 118 2.24 1.70 14.13
N ILE A 119 0.97 1.58 13.73
CA ILE A 119 -0.09 2.53 14.09
C ILE A 119 -0.27 2.57 15.61
N ALA A 120 -0.36 1.41 16.25
CA ALA A 120 -0.55 1.33 17.69
C ALA A 120 0.67 1.83 18.48
N GLU A 121 1.89 1.55 18.03
CA GLU A 121 3.13 1.94 18.71
C GLU A 121 3.36 3.45 18.71
N PHE A 122 2.98 4.15 17.63
CA PHE A 122 3.22 5.58 17.45
C PHE A 122 1.95 6.44 17.50
N ASP A 123 0.80 5.86 17.84
CA ASP A 123 -0.51 6.53 17.84
C ASP A 123 -0.80 7.26 16.51
N LEU A 124 -0.49 6.60 15.39
CA LEU A 124 -0.61 7.21 14.08
C LEU A 124 -2.09 7.37 13.70
N PRO A 125 -2.54 8.56 13.26
CA PRO A 125 -3.95 8.77 12.95
C PRO A 125 -4.40 7.93 11.75
N PRO A 126 -5.37 6.99 11.90
CA PRO A 126 -5.85 6.16 10.79
C PRO A 126 -6.44 6.96 9.62
N ALA A 127 -6.88 8.20 9.88
CA ALA A 127 -7.38 9.12 8.87
C ALA A 127 -6.35 9.40 7.78
N LEU A 128 -5.06 9.51 8.12
CA LEU A 128 -3.99 9.78 7.15
C LEU A 128 -3.85 8.66 6.11
N PHE A 129 -4.02 7.41 6.52
CA PHE A 129 -4.00 6.26 5.60
C PHE A 129 -5.25 6.22 4.71
N LYS A 130 -6.42 6.63 5.24
CA LYS A 130 -7.66 6.75 4.47
C LYS A 130 -7.56 7.87 3.42
N ASP A 131 -6.92 8.98 3.77
CA ASP A 131 -6.66 10.10 2.86
C ASP A 131 -5.80 9.64 1.67
N LEU A 132 -4.74 8.86 1.92
CA LEU A 132 -3.92 8.27 0.85
C LEU A 132 -4.75 7.39 -0.09
N LEU A 133 -5.57 6.49 0.45
CA LEU A 133 -6.44 5.64 -0.37
C LEU A 133 -7.48 6.45 -1.18
N SER A 134 -7.95 7.57 -0.62
CA SER A 134 -8.81 8.49 -1.37
C SER A 134 -8.07 9.17 -2.52
N ALA A 135 -6.81 9.54 -2.33
CA ALA A 135 -5.99 10.12 -3.37
C ALA A 135 -5.70 9.11 -4.50
N PHE A 136 -5.32 7.88 -4.17
CA PHE A 136 -5.08 6.84 -5.18
C PHE A 136 -6.34 6.51 -5.98
N ALA A 137 -7.52 6.46 -5.33
CA ALA A 137 -8.79 6.29 -6.06
C ALA A 137 -9.11 7.47 -6.98
N GLN A 138 -8.71 8.68 -6.58
CA GLN A 138 -8.84 9.87 -7.42
C GLN A 138 -7.90 9.81 -8.62
N ASP A 139 -6.67 9.34 -8.45
CA ASP A 139 -5.70 9.15 -9.56
C ASP A 139 -6.20 8.16 -10.62
N VAL A 140 -7.11 7.25 -10.24
CA VAL A 140 -7.78 6.37 -11.22
C VAL A 140 -8.66 7.15 -12.19
N THR A 141 -9.40 8.14 -11.71
CA THR A 141 -10.53 8.75 -12.42
C THR A 141 -10.26 10.19 -12.88
N VAL A 142 -9.34 10.90 -12.23
CA VAL A 142 -9.06 12.32 -12.49
C VAL A 142 -7.77 12.45 -13.28
N ARG A 143 -7.89 12.93 -14.52
CA ARG A 143 -6.74 13.19 -15.41
C ARG A 143 -6.34 14.67 -15.48
N ARG A 144 -7.20 15.57 -15.00
CA ARG A 144 -6.97 17.02 -15.05
C ARG A 144 -7.77 17.75 -13.97
N TYR A 145 -7.10 18.66 -13.27
CA TYR A 145 -7.71 19.60 -12.34
C TYR A 145 -8.12 20.89 -13.06
N LYS A 146 -9.27 21.45 -12.69
CA LYS A 146 -9.82 22.68 -13.29
C LYS A 146 -9.23 23.93 -12.65
N SER A 147 -8.74 23.84 -11.42
CA SER A 147 -8.17 24.96 -10.68
C SER A 147 -6.97 24.52 -9.83
N PHE A 148 -6.20 25.50 -9.39
CA PHE A 148 -5.12 25.29 -8.43
C PHE A 148 -5.65 24.81 -7.07
N ASP A 149 -6.83 25.26 -6.66
CA ASP A 149 -7.45 24.83 -5.39
C ASP A 149 -7.82 23.34 -5.42
N GLU A 150 -8.31 22.82 -6.55
CA GLU A 150 -8.56 21.38 -6.70
C GLU A 150 -7.26 20.57 -6.64
N LEU A 151 -6.17 21.09 -7.21
CA LEU A 151 -4.85 20.47 -7.11
C LEU A 151 -4.32 20.47 -5.67
N LEU A 152 -4.49 21.58 -4.94
CA LEU A 152 -4.11 21.66 -3.53
C LEU A 152 -4.92 20.71 -2.66
N ASP A 153 -6.22 20.55 -2.94
CA ASP A 153 -7.06 19.58 -2.23
C ASP A 153 -6.61 18.14 -2.46
N TYR A 154 -6.20 17.81 -3.69
CA TYR A 154 -5.55 16.53 -3.97
C TYR A 154 -4.25 16.36 -3.16
N CYS A 155 -3.36 17.35 -3.15
CA CYS A 155 -2.10 17.29 -2.39
C CYS A 155 -2.30 17.11 -0.87
N ARG A 156 -3.43 17.61 -0.33
CA ARG A 156 -3.80 17.38 1.08
C ARG A 156 -4.03 15.91 1.39
N ARG A 157 -4.39 15.11 0.39
CA ARG A 157 -4.68 13.68 0.52
C ARG A 157 -3.57 12.78 -0.03
N SER A 158 -2.78 13.22 -1.00
CA SER A 158 -1.70 12.41 -1.61
C SER A 158 -0.34 12.57 -0.91
N ALA A 159 0.10 13.81 -0.66
CA ALA A 159 1.46 14.08 -0.19
C ALA A 159 1.53 14.47 1.29
N ASN A 160 0.61 15.33 1.75
CA ASN A 160 0.60 15.81 3.13
C ASN A 160 0.51 14.68 4.18
N PRO A 161 -0.25 13.58 3.96
CA PRO A 161 -0.32 12.50 4.93
C PRO A 161 1.03 11.80 5.13
N ILE A 162 1.80 11.56 4.06
CA ILE A 162 3.13 10.93 4.16
C ILE A 162 4.05 11.76 5.05
N GLY A 163 4.11 13.08 4.85
CA GLY A 163 4.95 13.97 5.66
C GLY A 163 4.54 14.06 7.14
N ARG A 164 3.31 13.68 7.49
CA ARG A 164 2.84 13.61 8.89
C ARG A 164 3.07 12.25 9.55
N LEU A 165 3.27 11.21 8.74
CA LEU A 165 3.49 9.84 9.18
C LEU A 165 4.97 9.52 9.45
N ILE A 166 5.89 10.36 8.95
CA ILE A 166 7.35 10.25 9.09
C ILE A 166 7.85 11.24 10.14
#